data_AF-A0A974PIK7-F1
#
_entry.id   AF-A0A974PIK7-F1
#
_cell.length_a   1.000
_cell.length_b   1.000
_cell.length_c   1.000
_cell.angle_alpha   90.00
_cell.angle_beta   90.00
_cell.angle_gamma   90.00
#
_symmetry.space_group_name_H-M   'P 1'
#
loop_
_entity.id
_entity.type
_entity.pdbx_description
1 polymer ?
#
loop_
_entity_poly.entity_id
_entity_poly.type
_entity_poly.pdbx_seq_one_letter_code
_entity_poly.pdbx_strand_id
1 'polypeptide(L)'
;MNPYFKQKAAEKESRFFKKHGCNRRVIYTLKTAQANIIEKTTDKYIYLRSEKRETIFRIPRATLRRALTLFFYRRTVTLKQLFKMHGYSSALAALVQAVMIEFCKVAITKTGAVRLTLRGIRYYFSGLSRSKADVKIVKENNGRFVLLNYASIRGDKAGRWKQNLRELGYDYRCVLLDPGEKTLYDARCKCKQVDPVDLYEYARFVTLHSDIIQQYLTVDRIGDPHTTMMNTHLLEQLVGRRPIPIYHIQSPLEALQELVEADGL
;
A
#
# COMPACT_ATOMS: atom_id res chain seq x y z
N MET A 1 -12.65 -1.72 -2.04
CA MET A 1 -11.46 -1.23 -2.79
C MET A 1 -11.81 0.13 -3.40
N ASN A 2 -11.04 1.18 -3.06
CA ASN A 2 -11.36 2.59 -3.31
C ASN A 2 -11.73 2.86 -4.80
N PRO A 3 -12.90 3.49 -5.09
CA PRO A 3 -13.38 3.78 -6.45
C PRO A 3 -12.37 4.57 -7.29
N TYR A 4 -11.63 5.49 -6.67
CA TYR A 4 -10.62 6.30 -7.35
C TYR A 4 -9.57 5.44 -8.06
N PHE A 5 -9.03 4.40 -7.38
CA PHE A 5 -8.01 3.55 -7.99
C PHE A 5 -8.57 2.66 -9.09
N LYS A 6 -9.85 2.27 -8.99
CA LYS A 6 -10.54 1.52 -10.05
C LYS A 6 -10.70 2.39 -11.30
N GLN A 7 -11.14 3.62 -11.13
CA GLN A 7 -11.28 4.59 -12.23
C GLN A 7 -9.93 4.86 -12.88
N LYS A 8 -8.90 5.18 -12.10
CA LYS A 8 -7.54 5.41 -12.60
C LYS A 8 -6.98 4.21 -13.36
N ALA A 9 -7.25 2.99 -12.88
CA ALA A 9 -6.86 1.76 -13.55
C ALA A 9 -7.56 1.60 -14.91
N ALA A 10 -8.88 1.86 -14.98
CA ALA A 10 -9.64 1.80 -16.22
C ALA A 10 -9.17 2.85 -17.24
N GLU A 11 -8.91 4.09 -16.81
CA GLU A 11 -8.39 5.17 -17.66
C GLU A 11 -7.02 4.83 -18.26
N LYS A 12 -6.08 4.33 -17.44
CA LYS A 12 -4.74 3.95 -17.89
C LYS A 12 -4.77 2.77 -18.86
N GLU A 13 -5.56 1.76 -18.54
CA GLU A 13 -5.77 0.59 -19.39
C GLU A 13 -6.39 0.99 -20.74
N SER A 14 -7.46 1.79 -20.72
CA SER A 14 -8.12 2.29 -21.93
C SER A 14 -7.18 3.13 -22.79
N ARG A 15 -6.43 4.07 -22.19
CA ARG A 15 -5.45 4.89 -22.91
C ARG A 15 -4.36 4.04 -23.56
N PHE A 16 -3.86 3.01 -22.86
CA PHE A 16 -2.86 2.10 -23.39
C PHE A 16 -3.39 1.37 -24.64
N PHE A 17 -4.56 0.75 -24.58
CA PHE A 17 -5.10 0.02 -25.73
C PHE A 17 -5.65 0.92 -26.84
N LYS A 18 -6.08 2.15 -26.55
CA LYS A 18 -6.39 3.14 -27.61
C LYS A 18 -5.15 3.49 -28.42
N LYS A 19 -3.98 3.59 -27.77
CA LYS A 19 -2.70 3.92 -28.44
C LYS A 19 -2.02 2.70 -29.06
N HIS A 20 -2.21 1.51 -28.50
CA HIS A 20 -1.38 0.33 -28.79
C HIS A 20 -2.15 -0.96 -29.06
N GLY A 21 -3.49 -0.93 -29.09
CA GLY A 21 -4.32 -2.14 -29.15
C GLY A 21 -4.45 -2.80 -30.52
N CYS A 22 -4.01 -2.13 -31.60
CA CYS A 22 -4.19 -2.61 -32.98
C CYS A 22 -2.94 -3.24 -33.60
N ASN A 23 -1.80 -3.17 -32.93
CA ASN A 23 -0.53 -3.66 -33.47
C ASN A 23 -0.10 -4.86 -32.64
N ARG A 24 0.38 -5.93 -33.27
CA ARG A 24 0.94 -7.17 -32.69
C ARG A 24 2.09 -6.89 -31.72
N ARG A 25 1.78 -6.22 -30.61
CA ARG A 25 2.76 -5.64 -29.71
C ARG A 25 3.35 -6.78 -28.91
N VAL A 26 4.67 -6.81 -28.90
CA VAL A 26 5.42 -7.73 -28.07
C VAL A 26 5.56 -7.13 -26.67
N ILE A 27 5.21 -7.93 -25.67
CA ILE A 27 5.50 -7.68 -24.26
C ILE A 27 6.39 -8.80 -23.75
N TYR A 28 7.37 -8.47 -22.93
CA TYR A 28 8.33 -9.44 -22.42
C TYR A 28 8.01 -9.79 -20.97
N THR A 29 8.01 -11.08 -20.62
CA THR A 29 7.89 -11.49 -19.23
C THR A 29 9.08 -10.96 -18.43
N LEU A 30 8.84 -10.56 -17.19
CA LEU A 30 9.82 -9.84 -16.39
C LEU A 30 11.04 -10.65 -15.95
N LYS A 31 10.91 -11.97 -15.80
CA LYS A 31 12.01 -12.84 -15.32
C LYS A 31 12.82 -13.47 -16.44
N THR A 32 12.15 -14.04 -17.43
CA THR A 32 12.79 -14.83 -18.49
C THR A 32 12.92 -14.07 -19.81
N ALA A 33 12.46 -12.81 -19.87
CA ALA A 33 12.38 -12.01 -21.09
C ALA A 33 11.67 -12.75 -22.25
N GLN A 34 10.78 -13.70 -21.95
CA GLN A 34 10.03 -14.42 -22.96
C GLN A 34 9.01 -13.50 -23.65
N ALA A 35 9.04 -13.49 -24.98
CA ALA A 35 8.12 -12.69 -25.77
C ALA A 35 6.68 -13.23 -25.68
N ASN A 36 5.73 -12.32 -25.50
CA ASN A 36 4.30 -12.56 -25.64
C ASN A 36 3.74 -11.51 -26.59
N ILE A 37 3.06 -11.97 -27.62
CA ILE A 37 2.47 -11.12 -28.66
C ILE A 37 1.01 -10.89 -28.31
N ILE A 38 0.59 -9.64 -28.24
CA ILE A 38 -0.83 -9.27 -28.17
C ILE A 38 -1.41 -9.44 -29.58
N GLU A 39 -2.12 -10.55 -29.81
CA GLU A 39 -2.72 -10.86 -31.11
C GLU A 39 -4.00 -10.07 -31.35
N LYS A 40 -4.84 -9.96 -30.32
CA LYS A 40 -6.15 -9.31 -30.40
C LYS A 40 -6.54 -8.76 -29.04
N THR A 41 -7.21 -7.62 -29.04
CA THR A 41 -7.89 -7.08 -27.86
C THR A 41 -9.36 -6.88 -28.18
N THR A 42 -10.25 -7.28 -27.26
CA THR A 42 -11.69 -7.01 -27.34
C THR A 42 -12.13 -6.11 -26.18
N ASP A 43 -13.42 -5.85 -26.07
CA ASP A 43 -14.04 -5.22 -24.91
C ASP A 43 -13.78 -5.99 -23.60
N LYS A 44 -13.71 -7.33 -23.68
CA LYS A 44 -13.61 -8.24 -22.52
C LYS A 44 -12.25 -8.89 -22.32
N TYR A 45 -11.51 -9.19 -23.40
CA TYR A 45 -10.32 -10.05 -23.32
C TYR A 45 -9.11 -9.45 -24.06
N ILE A 46 -7.93 -9.86 -23.59
CA ILE A 46 -6.64 -9.65 -24.24
C ILE A 46 -6.13 -11.04 -24.62
N TYR A 47 -5.89 -11.26 -25.91
CA TYR A 47 -5.40 -12.53 -26.45
C TYR A 47 -3.88 -12.44 -26.63
N LEU A 48 -3.17 -13.35 -25.98
CA LEU A 48 -1.72 -13.41 -25.95
C LEU A 48 -1.24 -14.73 -26.54
N ARG A 49 -0.28 -14.67 -27.45
CA ARG A 49 0.47 -15.83 -27.92
C ARG A 49 1.88 -15.75 -27.36
N SER A 50 2.36 -16.83 -26.73
CA SER A 50 3.74 -16.87 -26.24
C SER A 50 4.65 -17.39 -27.34
N GLU A 51 5.88 -16.89 -27.42
CA GLU A 51 6.85 -17.37 -28.42
C GLU A 51 7.10 -18.90 -28.35
N LYS A 52 7.17 -19.46 -27.13
CA LYS A 52 7.41 -20.89 -26.93
C LYS A 52 6.16 -21.77 -27.06
N ARG A 53 4.97 -21.19 -27.23
CA ARG A 53 3.70 -21.93 -27.23
C ARG A 53 2.79 -21.42 -28.33
N GLU A 54 2.40 -22.31 -29.24
CA GLU A 54 1.43 -21.98 -30.29
C GLU A 54 0.05 -21.61 -29.72
N THR A 55 -0.29 -22.12 -28.53
CA THR A 55 -1.58 -21.87 -27.88
C THR A 55 -1.75 -20.40 -27.48
N ILE A 56 -2.86 -19.81 -27.92
CA ILE A 56 -3.30 -18.47 -27.51
C ILE A 56 -3.99 -18.59 -26.15
N PHE A 57 -3.54 -17.79 -25.18
CA PHE A 57 -4.21 -17.65 -23.89
C PHE A 57 -4.88 -16.29 -23.75
N ARG A 58 -5.97 -16.24 -22.98
CA ARG A 58 -6.78 -15.05 -22.78
C ARG A 58 -6.63 -14.51 -21.37
N ILE A 59 -6.47 -13.20 -21.23
CA ILE A 59 -6.53 -12.48 -19.95
C ILE A 59 -7.75 -11.57 -19.98
N PRO A 60 -8.71 -11.71 -19.05
CA PRO A 60 -9.83 -10.78 -18.95
C PRO A 60 -9.32 -9.36 -18.66
N ARG A 61 -9.86 -8.35 -19.36
CA ARG A 61 -9.52 -6.94 -19.11
C ARG A 61 -9.89 -6.51 -17.70
N ALA A 62 -10.97 -7.06 -17.13
CA ALA A 62 -11.32 -6.88 -15.73
C ALA A 62 -10.20 -7.34 -14.77
N THR A 63 -9.51 -8.44 -15.10
CA THR A 63 -8.36 -8.94 -14.32
C THR A 63 -7.18 -7.99 -14.39
N LEU A 64 -6.87 -7.45 -15.58
CA LEU A 64 -5.83 -6.43 -15.74
C LEU A 64 -6.18 -5.14 -14.96
N ARG A 65 -7.41 -4.65 -15.05
CA ARG A 65 -7.87 -3.48 -14.28
C ARG A 65 -7.80 -3.72 -12.78
N ARG A 66 -8.15 -4.91 -12.30
CA ARG A 66 -8.00 -5.29 -10.89
C ARG A 66 -6.53 -5.29 -10.49
N ALA A 67 -5.62 -5.79 -11.34
CA ALA A 67 -4.18 -5.80 -11.07
C ALA A 67 -3.60 -4.38 -11.02
N LEU A 68 -4.00 -3.52 -11.95
CA LEU A 68 -3.65 -2.09 -11.96
C LEU A 68 -4.21 -1.36 -10.73
N THR A 69 -5.45 -1.66 -10.34
CA THR A 69 -6.07 -1.09 -9.13
C THR A 69 -5.27 -1.48 -7.89
N LEU A 70 -4.89 -2.77 -7.77
CA LEU A 70 -4.02 -3.25 -6.71
C LEU A 70 -2.67 -2.56 -6.74
N PHE A 71 -2.09 -2.36 -7.92
CA PHE A 71 -0.79 -1.70 -8.10
C PHE A 71 -0.83 -0.22 -7.68
N PHE A 72 -1.85 0.54 -8.07
CA PHE A 72 -2.03 1.92 -7.60
C PHE A 72 -2.24 2.00 -6.09
N TYR A 73 -3.00 1.05 -5.53
CA TYR A 73 -3.31 1.04 -4.11
C TYR A 73 -2.12 0.57 -3.25
N ARG A 74 -1.42 -0.51 -3.62
CA ARG A 74 -0.28 -1.03 -2.85
C ARG A 74 1.03 -0.35 -3.16
N ARG A 75 1.15 0.33 -4.31
CA ARG A 75 2.40 0.87 -4.88
C ARG A 75 3.41 -0.20 -5.29
N THR A 76 3.43 -1.32 -4.59
CA THR A 76 4.35 -2.43 -4.79
C THR A 76 3.56 -3.72 -4.89
N VAL A 77 3.79 -4.51 -5.94
CA VAL A 77 3.10 -5.78 -6.18
C VAL A 77 4.09 -6.85 -6.63
N THR A 78 3.98 -8.05 -6.08
CA THR A 78 4.84 -9.19 -6.45
C THR A 78 4.13 -10.15 -7.40
N LEU A 79 4.89 -10.98 -8.15
CA LEU A 79 4.29 -12.03 -8.98
C LEU A 79 3.39 -12.99 -8.21
N LYS A 80 3.75 -13.33 -6.95
CA LYS A 80 2.92 -14.16 -6.07
C LYS A 80 1.54 -13.55 -5.82
N GLN A 81 1.46 -12.22 -5.71
CA GLN A 81 0.18 -11.52 -5.53
C GLN A 81 -0.64 -11.50 -6.82
N LEU A 82 0.00 -11.33 -7.98
CA LEU A 82 -0.68 -11.40 -9.29
C LEU A 82 -1.15 -12.83 -9.62
N PHE A 83 -0.41 -13.84 -9.19
CA PHE A 83 -0.80 -15.25 -9.36
C PHE A 83 -2.11 -15.60 -8.67
N LYS A 84 -2.37 -15.03 -7.49
CA LYS A 84 -3.68 -15.15 -6.81
C LYS A 84 -4.85 -14.55 -7.61
N MET A 85 -4.56 -13.76 -8.65
CA MET A 85 -5.57 -13.14 -9.51
C MET A 85 -5.76 -13.89 -10.83
N HIS A 86 -4.69 -14.52 -11.35
CA HIS A 86 -4.69 -15.24 -12.61
C HIS A 86 -3.51 -16.21 -12.70
N GLY A 87 -3.74 -17.41 -13.22
CA GLY A 87 -2.68 -18.43 -13.38
C GLY A 87 -1.52 -17.99 -14.28
N TYR A 88 -1.78 -17.12 -15.26
CA TYR A 88 -0.75 -16.52 -16.14
C TYR A 88 -0.15 -15.24 -15.54
N SER A 89 0.38 -15.34 -14.31
CA SER A 89 0.87 -14.18 -13.54
C SER A 89 2.03 -13.43 -14.20
N SER A 90 2.96 -14.12 -14.87
CA SER A 90 4.10 -13.51 -15.56
C SER A 90 3.66 -12.64 -16.74
N ALA A 91 2.68 -13.10 -17.52
CA ALA A 91 2.12 -12.34 -18.64
C ALA A 91 1.26 -11.16 -18.13
N LEU A 92 0.49 -11.35 -17.06
CA LEU A 92 -0.25 -10.28 -16.40
C LEU A 92 0.70 -9.20 -15.86
N ALA A 93 1.83 -9.58 -15.29
CA ALA A 93 2.84 -8.64 -14.81
C ALA A 93 3.51 -7.86 -15.96
N ALA A 94 3.79 -8.53 -17.08
CA ALA A 94 4.28 -7.88 -18.30
C ALA A 94 3.26 -6.86 -18.83
N LEU A 95 1.97 -7.18 -18.82
CA LEU A 95 0.91 -6.23 -19.21
C LEU A 95 0.85 -5.03 -18.26
N VAL A 96 0.91 -5.25 -16.94
CA VAL A 96 0.94 -4.16 -15.96
C VAL A 96 2.16 -3.26 -16.19
N GLN A 97 3.34 -3.85 -16.40
CA GLN A 97 4.56 -3.11 -16.71
C GLN A 97 4.45 -2.34 -18.03
N ALA A 98 3.86 -2.92 -19.08
CA ALA A 98 3.68 -2.26 -20.36
C ALA A 98 2.70 -1.07 -20.27
N VAL A 99 1.59 -1.22 -19.53
CA VAL A 99 0.62 -0.13 -19.28
C VAL A 99 1.26 0.99 -18.45
N MET A 100 2.18 0.64 -17.55
CA MET A 100 2.74 1.55 -16.57
C MET A 100 4.22 1.88 -16.83
N ILE A 101 4.71 1.70 -18.06
CA ILE A 101 6.15 1.70 -18.39
C ILE A 101 6.91 2.91 -17.85
N GLU A 102 6.33 4.11 -17.98
CA GLU A 102 6.93 5.38 -17.52
C GLU A 102 6.98 5.51 -16.00
N PHE A 103 6.10 4.80 -15.30
CA PHE A 103 5.89 4.93 -13.87
C PHE A 103 6.27 3.67 -13.10
N CYS A 104 6.73 2.60 -13.75
CA CYS A 104 6.95 1.31 -13.11
C CYS A 104 8.45 0.97 -13.08
N LYS A 105 9.01 0.76 -11.89
CA LYS A 105 10.31 0.10 -11.69
C LYS A 105 10.05 -1.41 -11.53
N VAL A 106 10.82 -2.22 -12.24
CA VAL A 106 10.91 -3.67 -12.01
C VAL A 106 12.13 -3.92 -11.15
N ALA A 107 11.99 -4.74 -10.11
CA ALA A 107 13.09 -5.18 -9.26
C ALA A 107 13.02 -6.69 -9.06
N ILE A 108 14.17 -7.32 -8.93
CA ILE A 108 14.32 -8.72 -8.55
C ILE A 108 14.94 -8.72 -7.16
N THR A 109 14.28 -9.33 -6.18
CA THR A 109 14.79 -9.43 -4.81
C THR A 109 15.96 -10.41 -4.76
N LYS A 110 16.75 -10.39 -3.67
CA LYS A 110 17.81 -11.40 -3.42
C LYS A 110 17.30 -12.84 -3.51
N THR A 111 16.04 -13.07 -3.11
CA THR A 111 15.36 -14.37 -3.19
C THR A 111 14.86 -14.73 -4.60
N GLY A 112 15.14 -13.90 -5.62
CA GLY A 112 14.71 -14.12 -6.99
C GLY A 112 13.24 -13.82 -7.26
N ALA A 113 12.52 -13.19 -6.32
CA ALA A 113 11.13 -12.78 -6.49
C ALA A 113 11.06 -11.49 -7.30
N VAL A 114 10.17 -11.45 -8.29
CA VAL A 114 9.97 -10.25 -9.12
C VAL A 114 8.90 -9.34 -8.51
N ARG A 115 9.22 -8.06 -8.48
CA ARG A 115 8.41 -6.98 -7.90
C ARG A 115 8.24 -5.84 -8.90
N LEU A 116 7.01 -5.36 -9.00
CA LEU A 116 6.66 -4.11 -9.67
C LEU A 116 6.47 -3.03 -8.62
N THR A 117 7.15 -1.90 -8.78
CA THR A 117 7.06 -0.75 -7.87
C THR A 117 6.70 0.49 -8.66
N LEU A 118 5.65 1.18 -8.25
CA LEU A 118 5.22 2.44 -8.84
C LEU A 118 6.20 3.54 -8.39
N ARG A 119 6.68 4.35 -9.32
CA ARG A 119 7.52 5.54 -9.11
C ARG A 119 6.69 6.68 -8.53
N GLY A 120 7.30 7.49 -7.66
CA GLY A 120 6.64 8.56 -6.90
C GLY A 120 6.29 8.16 -5.46
N ILE A 121 5.83 9.14 -4.69
CA ILE A 121 5.68 9.04 -3.23
C ILE A 121 4.20 9.10 -2.85
N ARG A 122 3.81 8.29 -1.87
CA ARG A 122 2.54 8.49 -1.14
C ARG A 122 2.85 9.39 0.06
N TYR A 123 2.16 10.52 0.14
CA TYR A 123 2.23 11.44 1.26
C TYR A 123 1.02 11.26 2.18
N TYR A 124 1.22 11.50 3.47
CA TYR A 124 0.19 11.52 4.50
C TYR A 124 0.26 12.88 5.20
N PHE A 125 -0.88 13.53 5.40
CA PHE A 125 -0.93 14.81 6.13
C PHE A 125 -1.09 14.55 7.62
N SER A 126 -0.15 15.04 8.43
CA SER A 126 -0.17 14.97 9.90
C SER A 126 -0.84 16.19 10.52
N GLY A 127 -0.99 16.20 11.85
CA GLY A 127 -1.59 17.32 12.59
C GLY A 127 -3.13 17.37 12.55
N LEU A 128 -3.77 16.41 11.89
CA LEU A 128 -5.22 16.46 11.59
C LEU A 128 -6.14 15.85 12.65
N SER A 129 -5.58 15.37 13.77
CA SER A 129 -6.34 14.54 14.73
C SER A 129 -7.41 15.30 15.53
N ARG A 130 -7.38 16.64 15.51
CA ARG A 130 -8.23 17.49 16.35
C ARG A 130 -9.18 18.42 15.57
N SER A 131 -8.90 18.71 14.30
CA SER A 131 -9.62 19.73 13.53
C SER A 131 -10.22 19.12 12.26
N LYS A 132 -11.56 19.11 12.19
CA LYS A 132 -12.29 18.73 10.96
C LYS A 132 -12.04 19.74 9.83
N ALA A 133 -11.85 21.02 10.17
CA ALA A 133 -11.56 22.07 9.20
C ALA A 133 -10.24 21.81 8.47
N ASP A 134 -9.20 21.38 9.19
CA ASP A 134 -7.89 21.10 8.59
C ASP A 134 -7.96 19.91 7.64
N VAL A 135 -8.70 18.86 8.02
CA VAL A 135 -8.98 17.72 7.14
C VAL A 135 -9.72 18.16 5.88
N LYS A 136 -10.67 19.10 6.00
CA LYS A 136 -11.42 19.65 4.86
C LYS A 136 -10.49 20.37 3.88
N ILE A 137 -9.57 21.20 4.38
CA ILE A 137 -8.56 21.88 3.54
C ILE A 137 -7.71 20.85 2.78
N VAL A 138 -7.27 19.80 3.46
CA VAL A 138 -6.51 18.72 2.83
C VAL A 138 -7.32 18.03 1.74
N LYS A 139 -8.62 17.80 1.96
CA LYS A 139 -9.50 17.20 0.98
C LYS A 139 -9.68 18.08 -0.27
N GLU A 140 -9.92 19.37 -0.07
CA GLU A 140 -10.08 20.37 -1.14
C GLU A 140 -8.82 20.45 -2.02
N ASN A 141 -7.65 20.22 -1.44
CA ASN A 141 -6.37 20.15 -2.13
C ASN A 141 -6.02 18.73 -2.64
N ASN A 142 -7.01 17.87 -2.88
CA ASN A 142 -6.85 16.51 -3.39
C ASN A 142 -6.03 15.55 -2.50
N GLY A 143 -5.84 15.88 -1.21
CA GLY A 143 -5.20 15.01 -0.24
C GLY A 143 -6.02 13.74 -0.01
N ARG A 144 -5.37 12.57 -0.09
CA ARG A 144 -6.06 11.26 -0.04
C ARG A 144 -5.78 10.42 1.19
N PHE A 145 -4.70 10.74 1.88
CA PHE A 145 -4.25 9.99 3.02
C PHE A 145 -3.93 10.95 4.16
N VAL A 146 -4.36 10.58 5.36
CA VAL A 146 -4.18 11.36 6.57
C VAL A 146 -3.42 10.53 7.59
N LEU A 147 -2.59 11.19 8.39
CA LEU A 147 -1.95 10.60 9.55
C LEU A 147 -2.71 11.06 10.79
N LEU A 148 -3.22 10.09 11.56
CA LEU A 148 -3.86 10.35 12.84
C LEU A 148 -2.99 9.82 13.98
N ASN A 149 -3.07 10.51 15.10
CA ASN A 149 -2.34 10.18 16.32
C ASN A 149 -3.30 9.46 17.28
N TYR A 150 -3.03 8.19 17.58
CA TYR A 150 -3.83 7.34 18.44
C TYR A 150 -4.00 7.93 19.84
N ALA A 151 -2.91 8.41 20.46
CA ALA A 151 -2.97 9.05 21.76
C ALA A 151 -3.99 10.21 21.82
N SER A 152 -4.22 10.90 20.69
CA SER A 152 -5.20 11.99 20.59
C SER A 152 -6.64 11.53 20.34
N ILE A 153 -6.85 10.35 19.72
CA ILE A 153 -8.19 9.90 19.30
C ILE A 153 -8.74 8.71 20.12
N ARG A 154 -7.89 8.02 20.89
CA ARG A 154 -8.27 6.81 21.64
C ARG A 154 -9.37 7.03 22.69
N GLY A 155 -9.52 8.27 23.18
CA GLY A 155 -10.58 8.64 24.11
C GLY A 155 -11.95 8.87 23.47
N ASP A 156 -12.03 8.96 22.14
CA ASP A 156 -13.27 9.25 21.42
C ASP A 156 -14.12 7.98 21.22
N LYS A 157 -14.77 7.53 22.31
CA LYS A 157 -15.63 6.33 22.32
C LYS A 157 -16.83 6.42 21.36
N ALA A 158 -17.25 7.63 21.00
CA ALA A 158 -18.34 7.87 20.07
C ALA A 158 -17.94 7.72 18.58
N GLY A 159 -16.64 7.55 18.28
CA GLY A 159 -16.17 7.38 16.90
C GLY A 159 -16.34 8.60 16.01
N ARG A 160 -16.42 9.80 16.60
CA ARG A 160 -16.58 11.08 15.89
C ARG A 160 -15.43 11.36 14.93
N TRP A 161 -14.20 10.99 15.30
CA TRP A 161 -13.03 11.10 14.41
C TRP A 161 -13.28 10.38 13.07
N LYS A 162 -13.86 9.18 13.12
CA LYS A 162 -14.12 8.35 11.94
C LYS A 162 -15.30 8.87 11.14
N GLN A 163 -16.35 9.33 11.83
CA GLN A 163 -17.50 9.97 11.19
C GLN A 163 -17.08 11.23 10.43
N ASN A 164 -16.30 12.12 11.06
CA ASN A 164 -15.80 13.34 10.42
C ASN A 164 -15.00 13.06 9.15
N LEU A 165 -14.17 12.02 9.15
CA LEU A 165 -13.45 11.58 7.96
C LEU A 165 -14.40 11.14 6.84
N ARG A 166 -15.39 10.31 7.16
CA ARG A 166 -16.35 9.79 6.18
C ARG A 166 -17.20 10.91 5.56
N GLU A 167 -17.65 11.87 6.35
CA GLU A 167 -18.38 13.04 5.85
C GLU A 167 -17.56 13.88 4.86
N LEU A 168 -16.23 13.84 4.97
CA LEU A 168 -15.30 14.49 4.04
C LEU A 168 -14.84 13.54 2.90
N GLY A 169 -15.45 12.36 2.78
CA GLY A 169 -15.18 11.37 1.74
C GLY A 169 -13.87 10.60 1.94
N TYR A 170 -13.46 10.36 3.18
CA TYR A 170 -12.36 9.46 3.56
C TYR A 170 -12.92 8.12 4.04
N ASP A 171 -13.40 7.31 3.10
CA ASP A 171 -14.29 6.18 3.44
C ASP A 171 -13.60 4.81 3.50
N TYR A 172 -12.37 4.70 3.02
CA TYR A 172 -11.71 3.40 2.89
C TYR A 172 -10.18 3.49 2.89
N ARG A 173 -9.56 2.83 3.87
CA ARG A 173 -8.10 2.62 4.00
C ARG A 173 -7.28 3.83 3.57
N CYS A 174 -7.51 4.94 4.26
CA CYS A 174 -6.90 6.24 4.00
C CYS A 174 -6.17 6.81 5.22
N VAL A 175 -6.22 6.13 6.37
CA VAL A 175 -5.54 6.56 7.60
C VAL A 175 -4.24 5.80 7.78
N LEU A 176 -3.15 6.53 8.02
CA LEU A 176 -1.97 6.03 8.72
C LEU A 176 -2.13 6.35 10.20
N LEU A 177 -2.08 5.34 11.06
CA LEU A 177 -2.18 5.54 12.51
C LEU A 177 -0.80 5.55 13.16
N ASP A 178 -0.47 6.64 13.82
CA ASP A 178 0.71 6.80 14.66
C ASP A 178 0.30 6.55 16.13
N PRO A 179 1.01 5.72 16.92
CA PRO A 179 0.71 5.51 18.34
C PRO A 179 0.80 6.80 19.17
N GLY A 180 1.66 7.73 18.80
CA GLY A 180 1.82 9.03 19.46
C GLY A 180 2.75 9.05 20.66
N GLU A 181 3.79 8.20 20.73
CA GLU A 181 4.75 8.20 21.85
C GLU A 181 5.40 9.58 22.03
N LYS A 182 5.77 10.28 20.95
CA LYS A 182 6.29 11.66 21.03
C LYS A 182 5.30 12.63 21.69
N THR A 183 4.01 12.49 21.39
CA THR A 183 2.95 13.32 22.01
C THR A 183 2.86 13.07 23.51
N LEU A 184 2.97 11.80 23.93
CA LEU A 184 2.97 11.43 25.35
C LEU A 184 4.25 11.89 26.05
N TYR A 185 5.41 11.71 25.43
CA TYR A 185 6.69 12.19 25.93
C TYR A 185 6.67 13.71 26.19
N ASP A 186 6.21 14.50 25.22
CA ASP A 186 6.12 15.95 25.35
C ASP A 186 5.16 16.38 26.47
N ALA A 187 4.10 15.61 26.72
CA ALA A 187 3.20 15.85 27.82
C ALA A 187 3.86 15.54 29.18
N ARG A 188 4.60 14.42 29.28
CA ARG A 188 5.38 14.06 30.48
C ARG A 188 6.44 15.11 30.81
N CYS A 189 7.17 15.60 29.81
CA CYS A 189 8.15 16.69 29.98
C CYS A 189 7.51 17.99 30.49
N LYS A 190 6.20 18.18 30.25
CA LYS A 190 5.41 19.30 30.76
C LYS A 190 4.69 18.96 32.07
N CYS A 191 5.12 17.92 32.77
CA CYS A 191 4.56 17.42 34.03
C CYS A 191 3.05 17.10 33.95
N LYS A 192 2.52 16.77 32.77
CA LYS A 192 1.14 16.33 32.61
C LYS A 192 1.06 14.84 32.90
N GLN A 193 0.06 14.45 33.70
CA GLN A 193 -0.32 13.04 33.80
C GLN A 193 -0.91 12.59 32.47
N VAL A 194 -0.30 11.56 31.88
CA VAL A 194 -0.76 10.96 30.64
C VAL A 194 -0.65 9.45 30.74
N ASP A 195 -1.72 8.76 30.35
CA ASP A 195 -1.70 7.31 30.32
C ASP A 195 -0.78 6.81 29.20
N PRO A 196 0.05 5.78 29.44
CA PRO A 196 0.83 5.16 28.38
C PRO A 196 -0.08 4.56 27.30
N VAL A 197 0.47 4.29 26.11
CA VAL A 197 -0.21 3.45 25.12
C VAL A 197 -0.18 2.01 25.61
N ASP A 198 -1.36 1.42 25.81
CA ASP A 198 -1.50 -0.03 25.98
C ASP A 198 -1.50 -0.73 24.61
N LEU A 199 -0.67 -1.77 24.46
CA LEU A 199 -0.49 -2.48 23.19
C LEU A 199 -1.74 -3.25 22.78
N TYR A 200 -2.47 -3.82 23.73
CA TYR A 200 -3.67 -4.61 23.44
C TYR A 200 -4.83 -3.70 23.03
N GLU A 201 -5.01 -2.58 23.71
CA GLU A 201 -5.97 -1.54 23.32
C GLU A 201 -5.66 -0.99 21.93
N TYR A 202 -4.39 -0.68 21.67
CA TYR A 202 -3.97 -0.20 20.36
C TYR A 202 -4.23 -1.24 19.26
N ALA A 203 -3.88 -2.51 19.49
CA ALA A 203 -4.15 -3.60 18.55
C ALA A 203 -5.65 -3.80 18.30
N ARG A 204 -6.48 -3.74 19.36
CA ARG A 204 -7.95 -3.80 19.24
C ARG A 204 -8.48 -2.63 18.41
N PHE A 205 -8.01 -1.42 18.67
CA PHE A 205 -8.41 -0.22 17.93
C PHE A 205 -8.06 -0.34 16.44
N VAL A 206 -6.84 -0.79 16.12
CA VAL A 206 -6.40 -1.01 14.74
C VAL A 206 -7.27 -2.05 14.02
N THR A 207 -7.63 -3.12 14.72
CA THR A 207 -8.44 -4.21 14.17
C THR A 207 -9.89 -3.74 13.92
N LEU A 208 -10.49 -3.10 14.93
CA LEU A 208 -11.86 -2.58 14.89
C LEU A 208 -12.07 -1.55 13.78
N HIS A 209 -11.04 -0.77 13.48
CA HIS A 209 -11.10 0.30 12.47
C HIS A 209 -10.29 -0.02 11.20
N SER A 210 -10.08 -1.30 10.91
CA SER A 210 -9.32 -1.78 9.73
C SER A 210 -9.96 -1.46 8.36
N ASP A 211 -11.22 -1.02 8.35
CA ASP A 211 -11.91 -0.51 7.17
C ASP A 211 -11.35 0.84 6.71
N ILE A 212 -10.97 1.71 7.66
CA ILE A 212 -10.45 3.06 7.39
C ILE A 212 -8.93 3.16 7.62
N ILE A 213 -8.36 2.38 8.54
CA ILE A 213 -6.92 2.32 8.80
C ILE A 213 -6.23 1.54 7.69
N GLN A 214 -5.41 2.22 6.91
CA GLN A 214 -4.59 1.64 5.87
C GLN A 214 -3.38 0.91 6.46
N GLN A 215 -2.60 1.62 7.26
CA GLN A 215 -1.37 1.17 7.92
C GLN A 215 -1.30 1.80 9.30
N TYR A 216 -0.46 1.25 10.16
CA TYR A 216 -0.25 1.74 11.51
C TYR A 216 1.22 1.54 11.86
N LEU A 217 1.77 2.45 12.64
CA LEU A 217 3.13 2.35 13.13
C LEU A 217 3.18 1.44 14.36
N THR A 218 4.33 0.83 14.58
CA THR A 218 4.63 0.14 15.86
C THR A 218 4.62 1.14 17.01
N VAL A 219 4.27 0.70 18.22
CA VAL A 219 4.42 1.52 19.43
C VAL A 219 5.89 1.55 19.79
N ASP A 220 6.56 2.66 19.53
CA ASP A 220 7.96 2.84 19.86
C ASP A 220 8.17 3.24 21.33
N ARG A 221 9.38 3.02 21.81
CA ARG A 221 9.89 3.56 23.07
C ARG A 221 11.13 4.38 22.76
N ILE A 222 11.04 5.68 23.02
CA ILE A 222 12.14 6.61 22.76
C ILE A 222 13.37 6.16 23.55
N GLY A 223 14.47 5.90 22.85
CA GLY A 223 15.72 5.44 23.45
C GLY A 223 15.78 3.96 23.77
N ASP A 224 14.78 3.16 23.40
CA ASP A 224 14.72 1.72 23.65
C ASP A 224 14.32 0.95 22.37
N PRO A 225 15.31 0.63 21.51
CA PRO A 225 15.09 -0.12 20.28
C PRO A 225 14.64 -1.57 20.54
N HIS A 226 15.09 -2.20 21.63
CA HIS A 226 14.73 -3.58 21.95
C HIS A 226 13.24 -3.71 22.26
N THR A 227 12.71 -2.85 23.13
CA THR A 227 11.26 -2.82 23.41
C THR A 227 10.46 -2.46 22.17
N THR A 228 10.95 -1.54 21.32
CA THR A 228 10.30 -1.20 20.05
C THR A 228 10.21 -2.40 19.10
N MET A 229 11.25 -3.23 19.03
CA MET A 229 11.24 -4.48 18.25
C MET A 229 10.27 -5.51 18.83
N MET A 230 10.26 -5.71 20.15
CA MET A 230 9.30 -6.60 20.81
C MET A 230 7.85 -6.18 20.56
N ASN A 231 7.56 -4.87 20.69
CA ASN A 231 6.24 -4.31 20.40
C ASN A 231 5.83 -4.55 18.95
N THR A 232 6.78 -4.42 18.01
CA THR A 232 6.55 -4.70 16.58
C THR A 232 6.09 -6.13 16.36
N HIS A 233 6.78 -7.10 16.97
CA HIS A 233 6.44 -8.52 16.85
C HIS A 233 5.09 -8.84 17.48
N LEU A 234 4.84 -8.36 18.70
CA LEU A 234 3.59 -8.58 19.41
C LEU A 234 2.39 -7.97 18.65
N LEU A 235 2.53 -6.75 18.12
CA LEU A 235 1.48 -6.11 17.33
C LEU A 235 1.19 -6.85 16.02
N GLU A 236 2.21 -7.43 15.38
CA GLU A 236 2.02 -8.27 14.20
C GLU A 236 1.16 -9.49 14.52
N GLN A 237 1.45 -10.16 15.64
CA GLN A 237 0.68 -11.30 16.12
C GLN A 237 -0.77 -10.92 16.46
N LEU A 238 -0.96 -9.84 17.23
CA LEU A 238 -2.29 -9.43 17.72
C LEU A 238 -3.22 -8.92 16.61
N VAL A 239 -2.68 -8.22 15.61
CA VAL A 239 -3.49 -7.63 14.52
C VAL A 239 -3.56 -8.55 13.30
N GLY A 240 -2.66 -9.52 13.18
CA GLY A 240 -2.58 -10.43 12.03
C GLY A 240 -1.98 -9.80 10.77
N ARG A 241 -1.32 -8.65 10.91
CA ARG A 241 -0.55 -7.98 9.85
C ARG A 241 0.58 -7.17 10.47
N ARG A 242 1.70 -7.04 9.77
CA ARG A 242 2.87 -6.29 10.25
C ARG A 242 2.58 -4.76 10.35
N PRO A 243 2.89 -4.09 11.48
CA PRO A 243 2.94 -2.63 11.53
C PRO A 243 4.11 -2.08 10.69
N ILE A 244 4.12 -0.77 10.43
CA ILE A 244 5.33 -0.10 9.95
C ILE A 244 6.32 -0.05 11.13
N PRO A 245 7.51 -0.68 11.00
CA PRO A 245 8.53 -0.62 12.04
C PRO A 245 9.09 0.80 12.19
N ILE A 246 9.46 1.16 13.42
CA ILE A 246 10.18 2.39 13.74
C ILE A 246 11.60 1.98 14.14
N TYR A 247 12.59 2.63 13.53
CA TYR A 247 13.99 2.42 13.84
C TYR A 247 14.54 3.66 14.52
N HIS A 248 15.11 3.46 15.70
CA HIS A 248 15.85 4.47 16.44
C HIS A 248 17.24 4.64 15.86
N ILE A 249 17.87 5.80 16.07
CA ILE A 249 19.28 6.04 15.72
C ILE A 249 20.24 5.05 16.42
N GLN A 250 19.82 4.53 17.58
CA GLN A 250 20.54 3.53 18.36
C GLN A 250 20.22 2.09 17.93
N SER A 251 19.40 1.89 16.89
CA SER A 251 19.06 0.55 16.43
C SER A 251 20.31 -0.15 15.89
N PRO A 252 20.49 -1.45 16.19
CA PRO A 252 21.60 -2.21 15.63
C PRO A 252 21.50 -2.26 14.10
N LEU A 253 22.64 -2.33 13.41
CA LEU A 253 22.71 -2.31 11.95
C LEU A 253 21.93 -3.49 11.35
N GLU A 254 21.91 -4.62 12.05
CA GLU A 254 21.18 -5.83 11.70
C GLU A 254 19.67 -5.58 11.57
N ALA A 255 19.10 -4.70 12.41
CA ALA A 255 17.70 -4.32 12.31
C ALA A 255 17.40 -3.51 11.02
N LEU A 256 18.38 -2.72 10.56
CA LEU A 256 18.30 -2.00 9.29
C LEU A 256 18.57 -2.92 8.09
N GLN A 257 19.38 -3.96 8.25
CA GLN A 257 19.60 -4.99 7.24
C GLN A 257 18.28 -5.67 6.84
N GLU A 258 17.38 -5.89 7.80
CA GLU A 258 16.05 -6.43 7.54
C GLU A 258 15.24 -5.55 6.57
N LEU A 259 15.37 -4.21 6.64
CA LEU A 259 14.74 -3.32 5.67
C LEU A 259 15.33 -3.51 4.27
N VAL A 260 16.65 -3.62 4.17
CA VAL A 260 17.31 -3.83 2.88
C VAL A 260 16.88 -5.17 2.26
N GLU A 261 16.66 -6.18 3.10
CA GLU A 261 16.33 -7.54 2.67
C GLU A 261 14.84 -7.76 2.41
N ALA A 262 13.97 -7.22 3.28
CA ALA A 262 12.52 -7.27 3.12
C ALA A 262 12.05 -6.33 2.00
N ASP A 263 12.73 -5.20 1.79
CA ASP A 263 12.33 -4.17 0.85
C ASP A 263 13.19 -4.06 -0.41
N GLY A 264 14.22 -4.89 -0.59
CA GLY A 264 14.98 -5.10 -1.83
C GLY A 264 15.08 -3.85 -2.71
N LEU A 265 15.84 -2.86 -2.24
CA LEU A 265 16.23 -1.70 -3.05
C LEU A 265 17.09 -2.12 -4.24
#